data_AF-A0AAF0GDB6-F1
#
_entry.id   AF-A0AAF0GDB6-F1
#
_cell.length_a   1.000
_cell.length_b   1.000
_cell.length_c   1.000
_cell.angle_alpha   90.00
_cell.angle_beta   90.00
_cell.angle_gamma   90.00
#
_symmetry.space_group_name_H-M   'P 1'
#
loop_
_entity.id
_entity.type
_entity.pdbx_description
1 polymer ?
#
loop_
_entity_poly.entity_id
_entity_poly.type
_entity_poly.pdbx_seq_one_letter_code
_entity_poly.pdbx_strand_id
1 'polypeptide(L)'
;MAKHLSEKDISSIVLLIDGWHFDVKLTWGKLCDQMSSRLGLTHSRQTIQGYHRIKKAFQDKKSALKHGEVKSPKTPASLSIAANKIAKLEAENSRLKKENDELLSQFVIWQYNAYAHGVSMPQLNTPLPKKNDRYS
;
A
#
# COMPACT_ATOMS: atom_id res chain seq x y z
N MET A 1 -20.49 -1.09 -21.55
CA MET A 1 -19.99 0.02 -20.70
C MET A 1 -19.13 -0.57 -19.61
N ALA A 2 -17.84 -0.20 -19.54
CA ALA A 2 -16.96 -0.71 -18.49
C ALA A 2 -17.44 -0.15 -17.14
N LYS A 3 -17.88 -1.03 -16.23
CA LYS A 3 -18.17 -0.64 -14.85
C LYS A 3 -16.91 -0.02 -14.25
N HIS A 4 -17.02 1.16 -13.67
CA HIS A 4 -15.96 1.74 -12.87
C HIS A 4 -15.75 0.87 -11.63
N LEU A 5 -14.49 0.64 -11.25
CA LEU A 5 -14.18 0.01 -9.97
C LEU A 5 -14.60 0.96 -8.84
N SER A 6 -15.36 0.44 -7.89
CA SER A 6 -15.65 1.15 -6.65
C SER A 6 -14.40 1.15 -5.74
N GLU A 7 -14.38 2.02 -4.73
CA GLU A 7 -13.31 2.00 -3.71
C GLU A 7 -13.21 0.65 -2.98
N LYS A 8 -14.35 -0.05 -2.82
CA LYS A 8 -14.37 -1.41 -2.26
C LYS A 8 -13.68 -2.41 -3.18
N ASP A 9 -13.92 -2.31 -4.49
CA ASP A 9 -13.28 -3.18 -5.49
C ASP A 9 -11.77 -2.93 -5.54
N ILE A 10 -11.36 -1.66 -5.56
CA ILE A 10 -9.95 -1.25 -5.52
C ILE A 10 -9.27 -1.82 -4.28
N SER A 11 -9.89 -1.66 -3.11
CA SER A 11 -9.35 -2.16 -1.84
C SER A 11 -9.24 -3.69 -1.84
N SER A 12 -10.24 -4.40 -2.37
CA SER A 12 -10.23 -5.86 -2.48
C SER A 12 -9.13 -6.36 -3.42
N ILE A 13 -8.89 -5.67 -4.54
CA ILE A 13 -7.80 -5.99 -5.48
C ILE A 13 -6.44 -5.75 -4.83
N VAL A 14 -6.28 -4.66 -4.06
CA VAL A 14 -5.04 -4.40 -3.32
C VAL A 14 -4.78 -5.50 -2.29
N LEU A 15 -5.78 -5.90 -1.50
CA LEU A 15 -5.64 -7.02 -0.55
C LEU A 15 -5.27 -8.34 -1.24
N LEU A 16 -5.81 -8.59 -2.43
CA LEU A 16 -5.45 -9.74 -3.24
C LEU A 16 -3.96 -9.71 -3.65
N ILE A 17 -3.42 -8.53 -3.98
CA ILE A 17 -1.99 -8.33 -4.29
C ILE A 17 -1.14 -8.50 -3.03
N ASP A 18 -1.57 -7.95 -1.89
CA ASP A 18 -0.82 -8.05 -0.63
C ASP A 18 -0.66 -9.50 -0.18
N GLY A 19 -1.72 -10.30 -0.37
CA GLY A 19 -1.73 -11.74 -0.11
C GLY A 19 -1.09 -12.61 -1.18
N TRP A 20 -0.41 -12.03 -2.18
CA TRP A 20 0.17 -12.81 -3.26
C TRP A 20 1.24 -13.78 -2.76
N HIS A 21 1.13 -15.05 -3.18
CA HIS A 21 2.00 -16.13 -2.74
C HIS A 21 3.44 -15.91 -3.24
N PHE A 22 4.43 -16.14 -2.37
CA PHE A 22 5.83 -15.82 -2.63
C PHE A 22 6.43 -16.67 -3.76
N ASP A 23 6.03 -17.93 -3.89
CA ASP A 23 6.49 -18.82 -4.98
C ASP A 23 5.79 -18.59 -6.33
N VAL A 24 4.79 -17.70 -6.39
CA VAL A 24 4.03 -17.48 -7.63
C VAL A 24 4.44 -16.16 -8.26
N LYS A 25 5.03 -16.23 -9.46
CA LYS A 25 5.35 -15.05 -10.27
C LYS A 25 4.10 -14.16 -10.43
N LEU A 26 4.17 -12.93 -9.91
CA LEU A 26 3.13 -11.91 -10.04
C LEU A 26 3.17 -11.29 -11.45
N THR A 27 2.10 -11.51 -12.22
CA THR A 27 1.88 -10.90 -13.54
C THR A 27 0.48 -10.31 -13.60
N TRP A 28 0.28 -9.32 -14.47
CA TRP A 28 -1.03 -8.69 -14.66
C TRP A 28 -2.10 -9.69 -15.12
N GLY A 29 -1.74 -10.64 -16.00
CA GLY A 29 -2.67 -11.69 -16.44
C GLY A 29 -3.15 -12.54 -15.27
N LYS A 30 -2.20 -13.05 -14.45
CA LYS A 30 -2.55 -13.84 -13.26
C LYS A 30 -3.37 -13.05 -12.25
N LEU A 31 -3.12 -11.75 -12.11
CA LEU A 31 -3.92 -10.88 -11.25
C LEU A 31 -5.37 -10.79 -11.77
N CYS A 32 -5.56 -10.61 -13.09
CA CYS A 32 -6.90 -10.63 -13.68
C CYS A 32 -7.62 -11.98 -13.46
N ASP A 33 -6.89 -13.09 -13.61
CA ASP A 33 -7.43 -14.44 -13.39
C ASP A 33 -7.85 -14.66 -11.92
N GLN A 34 -6.98 -14.28 -10.98
CA GLN A 34 -7.28 -14.37 -9.55
C GLN A 34 -8.37 -13.40 -9.10
N MET A 35 -8.43 -12.20 -9.67
CA MET A 35 -9.48 -11.23 -9.41
C MET A 35 -10.84 -11.77 -9.90
N SER A 36 -10.88 -12.38 -11.08
CA SER A 36 -12.09 -13.00 -11.62
C SER A 36 -12.55 -14.17 -10.76
N SER A 37 -11.63 -15.05 -10.37
CA SER A 37 -11.97 -16.26 -9.60
C SER A 37 -12.28 -16.01 -8.12
N ARG A 38 -11.58 -15.09 -7.45
CA ARG A 38 -11.73 -14.85 -6.01
C ARG A 38 -12.68 -13.72 -5.66
N LEU A 39 -12.78 -12.70 -6.51
CA LEU A 39 -13.59 -11.51 -6.26
C LEU A 39 -14.83 -11.44 -7.17
N GLY A 40 -14.94 -12.31 -8.18
CA GLY A 40 -16.01 -12.24 -9.17
C GLY A 40 -15.94 -11.01 -10.08
N LEU A 41 -14.80 -10.31 -10.08
CA LEU A 41 -14.59 -9.06 -10.80
C LEU A 41 -13.89 -9.33 -12.13
N THR A 42 -14.53 -9.00 -13.24
CA THR A 42 -13.97 -9.14 -14.60
C THR A 42 -13.67 -7.78 -15.20
N HIS A 43 -12.43 -7.32 -15.01
CA HIS A 43 -11.90 -6.09 -15.60
C HIS A 43 -10.62 -6.37 -16.38
N SER A 44 -10.40 -5.56 -17.43
CA SER A 44 -9.19 -5.65 -18.22
C SER A 44 -7.96 -5.20 -17.43
N ARG A 45 -6.78 -5.68 -17.83
CA ARG A 45 -5.50 -5.20 -17.32
C ARG A 45 -5.40 -3.68 -17.41
N GLN A 46 -5.81 -3.11 -18.55
CA GLN A 46 -5.75 -1.67 -18.82
C GLN A 46 -6.56 -0.89 -17.79
N THR A 47 -7.75 -1.40 -17.45
CA THR A 47 -8.63 -0.83 -16.42
C THR A 47 -7.94 -0.84 -15.06
N ILE A 48 -7.51 -2.00 -14.55
CA ILE A 48 -6.94 -2.10 -13.20
C ILE A 48 -5.60 -1.36 -13.08
N GLN A 49 -4.79 -1.31 -14.14
CA GLN A 49 -3.51 -0.61 -14.17
C GLN A 49 -3.69 0.92 -14.18
N GLY A 50 -4.85 1.42 -14.62
CA GLY A 50 -5.18 2.85 -14.58
C GLY A 50 -5.35 3.40 -13.16
N TYR A 51 -5.70 2.56 -12.19
CA TYR A 51 -5.87 2.96 -10.80
C TYR A 51 -4.52 3.00 -10.08
N HIS A 52 -4.11 4.21 -9.67
CA HIS A 52 -2.82 4.45 -9.03
C HIS A 52 -2.56 3.49 -7.85
N ARG A 53 -3.55 3.30 -6.97
CA ARG A 53 -3.44 2.45 -5.77
C ARG A 53 -3.17 0.98 -6.12
N ILE A 54 -3.84 0.44 -7.13
CA ILE A 54 -3.63 -0.93 -7.63
C ILE A 54 -2.25 -1.04 -8.29
N LYS A 55 -1.91 -0.07 -9.15
CA LYS A 55 -0.61 -0.03 -9.85
C LYS A 55 0.55 0.02 -8.87
N LYS A 56 0.45 0.85 -7.84
CA LYS A 56 1.45 1.00 -6.79
C LYS A 56 1.61 -0.28 -5.98
N ALA A 57 0.52 -0.85 -5.47
CA ALA A 57 0.54 -2.12 -4.74
C ALA A 57 1.17 -3.25 -5.58
N PHE A 58 0.81 -3.35 -6.86
CA PHE A 58 1.40 -4.32 -7.79
C PHE A 58 2.91 -4.14 -7.94
N GLN A 59 3.37 -2.90 -8.14
CA GLN A 59 4.79 -2.59 -8.30
C GLN A 59 5.58 -2.92 -7.03
N ASP A 60 5.07 -2.50 -5.88
CA ASP A 60 5.73 -2.71 -4.58
C ASP A 60 5.81 -4.20 -4.27
N LYS A 61 4.70 -4.94 -4.41
CA LYS A 61 4.70 -6.40 -4.20
C LYS A 61 5.62 -7.12 -5.19
N LYS A 62 5.60 -6.73 -6.47
CA LYS A 62 6.48 -7.34 -7.48
C LYS A 62 7.95 -7.08 -7.18
N SER A 63 8.29 -5.89 -6.67
CA SER A 63 9.63 -5.56 -6.20
C SER A 63 10.04 -6.46 -5.03
N ALA A 64 9.19 -6.56 -4.01
CA ALA A 64 9.45 -7.39 -2.84
C ALA A 64 9.65 -8.88 -3.18
N LEU A 65 8.88 -9.41 -4.14
CA LEU A 65 9.05 -10.78 -4.66
C LEU A 65 10.37 -10.95 -5.43
N LYS A 66 10.80 -9.95 -6.21
CA LYS A 66 12.04 -10.00 -6.99
C LYS A 66 13.28 -9.93 -6.10
N HIS A 67 13.24 -9.11 -5.06
CA HIS A 67 14.37 -8.89 -4.15
C HIS A 67 14.45 -9.91 -3.01
N GLY A 68 13.56 -10.91 -2.98
CA GLY A 68 13.55 -11.95 -1.95
C GLY A 68 13.19 -11.42 -0.55
N GLU A 69 12.58 -10.24 -0.47
CA GLU A 69 12.10 -9.64 0.77
C GLU A 69 10.93 -10.44 1.33
N VAL A 70 10.12 -11.04 0.44
CA VAL A 70 9.03 -11.95 0.81
C VAL A 70 9.59 -13.36 0.93
N LYS A 71 10.08 -13.71 2.12
CA LYS A 71 10.42 -15.09 2.47
C LYS A 71 9.16 -15.89 2.79
N SER A 72 9.26 -17.22 2.70
CA SER A 72 8.22 -18.10 3.22
C SER A 72 7.90 -17.70 4.67
N PRO A 73 6.62 -17.55 5.01
CA PRO A 73 6.25 -17.22 6.38
C PRO A 73 6.80 -18.31 7.30
N LYS A 74 7.55 -17.91 8.33
CA LYS A 74 8.00 -18.85 9.36
C LYS A 74 6.76 -19.41 10.07
N THR A 75 6.55 -20.71 9.97
CA THR A 75 5.47 -21.39 10.66
C THR A 75 5.63 -21.17 12.17
N PRO A 76 4.63 -20.60 12.86
CA PRO A 76 4.69 -20.43 14.30
C PRO A 76 4.67 -21.78 15.01
N ALA A 77 5.33 -21.88 16.17
CA ALA A 77 5.42 -23.12 16.93
C ALA A 77 4.07 -23.60 17.50
N SER A 78 3.08 -22.71 17.63
CA SER A 78 1.72 -23.06 18.04
C SER A 78 0.68 -22.08 17.51
N LEU A 79 -0.59 -22.51 17.47
CA LEU A 79 -1.73 -21.66 17.12
C LEU A 79 -1.91 -20.50 18.09
N SER A 80 -1.64 -20.70 19.38
CA SER A 80 -1.71 -19.63 20.39
C SER A 80 -0.69 -18.52 20.12
N ILE A 81 0.55 -18.88 19.76
CA ILE A 81 1.58 -17.90 19.38
C ILE A 81 1.14 -17.14 18.10
N ALA A 82 0.54 -17.84 17.13
CA ALA A 82 0.02 -17.21 15.92
C ALA A 82 -1.08 -16.20 16.25
N ALA A 83 -2.07 -16.58 17.06
CA ALA A 83 -3.18 -15.72 17.47
C ALA A 83 -2.69 -14.47 18.22
N ASN A 84 -1.77 -14.63 19.17
CA ASN A 84 -1.17 -13.50 19.89
C ASN A 84 -0.40 -12.56 18.95
N LYS A 85 0.33 -13.11 17.98
CA LYS A 85 1.05 -12.30 16.99
C LYS A 85 0.09 -11.53 16.08
N ILE A 86 -1.00 -12.16 15.64
CA ILE A 86 -2.05 -11.52 14.84
C ILE A 86 -2.67 -10.38 15.62
N ALA A 87 -3.13 -10.62 16.86
CA ALA A 87 -3.73 -9.59 17.70
C ALA A 87 -2.80 -8.38 17.93
N LYS A 88 -1.50 -8.64 18.16
CA LYS A 88 -0.50 -7.56 18.29
C LYS A 88 -0.35 -6.76 16.99
N LEU A 89 -0.25 -7.44 15.85
CA LEU A 89 -0.12 -6.79 14.54
C LEU A 89 -1.38 -6.00 14.18
N GLU A 90 -2.57 -6.48 14.51
CA GLU A 90 -3.83 -5.77 14.31
C GLU A 90 -3.91 -4.51 15.15
N ALA A 91 -3.54 -4.59 16.43
CA ALA A 91 -3.48 -3.43 17.33
C ALA A 91 -2.47 -2.37 16.83
N GLU A 92 -1.29 -2.81 16.41
CA GLU A 92 -0.27 -1.92 15.83
C GLU A 92 -0.75 -1.28 14.53
N ASN A 93 -1.38 -2.07 13.63
CA ASN A 93 -1.91 -1.56 12.37
C ASN A 93 -3.02 -0.53 12.60
N SER A 94 -3.91 -0.77 13.59
CA SER A 94 -4.95 0.17 13.98
C SER A 94 -4.37 1.48 14.49
N ARG A 95 -3.37 1.42 15.39
CA ARG A 95 -2.66 2.60 15.89
C ARG A 95 -1.96 3.37 14.76
N LEU A 96 -1.21 2.68 13.90
CA LEU A 96 -0.49 3.31 12.78
C LEU A 96 -1.43 3.97 11.76
N LYS A 97 -2.59 3.36 11.49
CA LYS A 97 -3.61 3.99 10.64
C LYS A 97 -4.11 5.29 11.24
N LYS A 98 -4.42 5.30 12.55
CA LYS A 98 -4.84 6.50 13.25
C LYS A 98 -3.79 7.60 13.20
N GLU A 99 -2.53 7.26 13.48
CA GLU A 99 -1.41 8.21 13.37
C GLU A 99 -1.25 8.76 11.95
N ASN A 100 -1.44 7.92 10.93
CA ASN A 100 -1.41 8.35 9.53
C ASN A 100 -2.55 9.35 9.22
N ASP A 101 -3.77 9.05 9.67
CA ASP A 101 -4.93 9.93 9.48
C ASP A 101 -4.73 11.29 10.19
N GLU A 102 -4.13 11.28 11.39
CA GLU A 102 -3.75 12.49 12.12
C GLU A 102 -2.69 13.31 11.36
N LEU A 103 -1.65 12.66 10.81
CA LEU A 103 -0.61 13.32 10.00
C LEU A 103 -1.18 13.89 8.70
N LEU A 104 -2.05 13.16 8.01
CA LEU A 104 -2.73 13.64 6.80
C LEU A 104 -3.59 14.86 7.11
N SER A 105 -4.32 14.84 8.22
CA SER A 105 -5.10 15.99 8.69
C SER A 105 -4.19 17.20 8.96
N GLN A 106 -3.04 16.97 9.60
CA GLN A 106 -2.05 18.00 9.84
C GLN A 106 -1.48 18.59 8.55
N PHE A 107 -1.22 17.76 7.53
CA PHE A 107 -0.76 18.22 6.22
C PHE A 107 -1.79 19.10 5.51
N VAL A 108 -3.08 18.78 5.61
CA VAL A 108 -4.16 19.62 5.05
C VAL A 108 -4.19 20.99 5.72
N ILE A 109 -4.11 21.04 7.05
CA ILE A 109 -4.06 22.29 7.81
C ILE A 109 -2.85 23.14 7.39
N TRP A 110 -1.67 22.52 7.31
CA TRP A 110 -0.45 23.22 6.88
C TRP A 110 -0.53 23.72 5.45
N GLN A 111 -1.06 22.92 4.53
CA GLN A 111 -1.24 23.34 3.13
C GLN A 111 -2.17 24.55 3.03
N TYR A 112 -3.29 24.55 3.77
CA TYR A 112 -4.22 25.68 3.80
C TYR A 112 -3.55 26.94 4.37
N ASN A 113 -2.91 26.84 5.54
CA ASN A 113 -2.27 27.99 6.18
C ASN A 113 -1.10 28.53 5.34
N ALA A 114 -0.28 27.64 4.76
CA ALA A 114 0.81 28.01 3.87
C ALA A 114 0.29 28.83 2.68
N TYR A 115 -0.77 28.35 2.02
CA TYR A 115 -1.41 29.08 0.93
C TYR A 115 -1.93 30.45 1.37
N ALA A 116 -2.62 30.52 2.52
CA ALA A 116 -3.13 31.77 3.09
C ALA A 116 -2.02 32.80 3.39
N HIS A 117 -0.81 32.33 3.70
CA HIS A 117 0.37 33.15 3.93
C HIS A 117 1.29 33.31 2.69
N GLY A 118 0.81 32.96 1.50
CA GLY A 118 1.54 33.16 0.24
C GLY A 118 2.70 32.17 0.00
N VAL A 119 2.77 31.09 0.77
CA VAL A 119 3.75 30.01 0.56
C VAL A 119 3.21 29.05 -0.49
N SER A 120 3.98 28.86 -1.56
CA SER A 120 3.61 28.00 -2.69
C SER A 120 3.94 26.53 -2.45
N MET A 121 3.24 25.62 -3.14
CA MET A 121 3.49 24.18 -3.05
C MET A 121 4.94 23.78 -3.43
N PRO A 122 5.59 24.39 -4.44
CA PRO A 122 7.02 24.14 -4.70
C PRO A 122 7.92 24.52 -3.53
N GLN A 123 7.63 25.62 -2.83
CA GLN A 123 8.38 26.01 -1.62
C GLN A 123 8.20 24.99 -0.50
N LEU A 124 6.96 24.52 -0.26
CA LEU A 124 6.69 23.45 0.73
C LEU A 124 7.39 22.14 0.41
N ASN A 125 7.52 21.79 -0.86
CA ASN A 125 8.21 20.57 -1.31
C ASN A 125 9.72 20.74 -1.46
N THR A 126 10.28 21.89 -1.05
CA THR A 126 11.73 22.10 -1.10
C THR A 126 12.40 21.07 -0.19
N PRO A 127 13.33 20.25 -0.70
CA PRO A 127 14.01 19.24 0.11
C PRO A 127 14.69 19.88 1.32
N LEU A 128 14.67 19.17 2.45
CA LEU A 128 15.43 19.60 3.62
C LEU A 128 16.92 19.74 3.27
N PRO A 129 17.61 20.77 3.79
CA PRO A 129 19.05 20.92 3.55
C PRO A 129 19.79 19.68 4.04
N LYS A 130 20.80 19.23 3.27
CA LYS A 130 21.63 18.10 3.66
C LYS A 130 22.31 18.42 5.00
N LYS A 131 22.14 17.56 5.99
CA LYS A 131 22.91 17.62 7.24
C LYS A 131 24.36 17.31 6.91
N ASN A 132 25.26 18.27 7.09
CA ASN A 132 26.69 17.98 7.20
C ASN A 132 26.92 17.49 8.63
N ASP A 133 26.78 16.19 8.87
CA ASP A 133 27.22 15.61 10.13
C ASP A 133 28.74 15.78 10.20
N ARG A 134 29.22 16.70 11.06
CA ARG A 134 30.65 16.98 11.29
C ARG A 134 31.40 15.83 11.98
N TYR A 135 30.77 14.66 12.12
CA TYR A 135 31.33 13.46 12.70
C TYR A 135 30.82 12.24 11.93
N SER A 136 31.43 11.97 10.77
CA SER A 136 31.48 10.65 10.15
C SER A 136 32.94 10.30 9.92
#